data_AF-A0A2U3L3B0-F1
#
_entry.id   AF-A0A2U3L3B0-F1
#
_cell.length_a   1.000
_cell.length_b   1.000
_cell.length_c   1.000
_cell.angle_alpha   90.00
_cell.angle_beta   90.00
_cell.angle_gamma   90.00
#
_symmetry.space_group_name_H-M   'P 1'
#
loop_
_entity.id
_entity.type
_entity.pdbx_description
1 polymer ?
#
loop_
_entity_poly.entity_id
_entity_poly.type
_entity_poly.pdbx_seq_one_letter_code
_entity_poly.pdbx_strand_id
1 'polypeptide(L)'
;MAIHQKLGGLSVEAIDEYVKASELCLDFRKVDGGCLGYPATLLLFCVVDAIGRYLALEKRNNIPKGQPFFVLNHPCVGLTLTPEQIKRLKRWYRNGLAHNAALPPGTCLTGDDGPPFDFAANGDPVMIRVFSFHRLVAQAWEGLDKGLIVPSKVMDTRKMPTVGFPASGLTGSVIAASGCLVPATIQKL
;
A
#
# COMPACT_ATOMS: atom_id res chain seq x y z
N MET A 1 -8.60 -2.43 14.88
CA MET A 1 -7.88 -1.34 15.58
C MET A 1 -6.62 -1.89 16.24
N ALA A 2 -5.54 -1.85 15.48
CA ALA A 2 -4.27 -2.47 15.83
C ALA A 2 -3.50 -1.68 16.92
N ILE A 3 -3.48 -2.18 18.17
CA ILE A 3 -2.50 -1.73 19.18
C ILE A 3 -1.31 -2.70 19.14
N HIS A 4 -0.18 -2.28 18.57
CA HIS A 4 1.03 -3.11 18.51
C HIS A 4 2.15 -2.50 19.33
N GLN A 5 2.77 -3.33 20.18
CA GLN A 5 4.00 -2.96 20.88
C GLN A 5 5.25 -3.14 20.00
N LYS A 6 5.14 -3.86 18.87
CA LYS A 6 6.24 -4.10 17.92
C LYS A 6 5.91 -3.49 16.55
N LEU A 7 6.59 -2.40 16.20
CA LEU A 7 6.35 -1.65 14.96
C LEU A 7 6.43 -2.51 13.69
N GLY A 8 7.39 -3.45 13.62
CA GLY A 8 7.58 -4.33 12.45
C GLY A 8 6.35 -5.17 12.10
N GLY A 9 5.74 -5.79 13.12
CA GLY A 9 4.52 -6.59 12.93
C GLY A 9 3.34 -5.76 12.43
N LEU A 10 3.19 -4.53 12.93
CA LEU A 10 2.14 -3.60 12.49
C LEU A 10 2.27 -3.26 11.01
N SER A 11 3.48 -3.00 10.52
CA SER A 11 3.68 -2.66 9.11
C SER A 11 3.42 -3.84 8.18
N VAL A 12 3.79 -5.06 8.59
CA VAL A 12 3.49 -6.28 7.81
C VAL A 12 1.97 -6.46 7.73
N GLU A 13 1.29 -6.40 8.86
CA GLU A 13 -0.15 -6.58 8.94
C GLU A 13 -0.91 -5.49 8.18
N ALA A 14 -0.52 -4.22 8.30
CA ALA A 14 -1.15 -3.14 7.54
C ALA A 14 -0.99 -3.33 6.02
N ILE A 15 0.15 -3.86 5.56
CA ILE A 15 0.34 -4.15 4.14
C ILE A 15 -0.50 -5.37 3.72
N ASP A 16 -0.57 -6.42 4.55
CA ASP A 16 -1.47 -7.57 4.31
C ASP A 16 -2.93 -7.10 4.19
N GLU A 17 -3.37 -6.22 5.10
CA GLU A 17 -4.70 -5.62 5.06
C GLU A 17 -4.92 -4.78 3.80
N TYR A 18 -3.93 -4.00 3.34
CA TYR A 18 -4.06 -3.24 2.09
C TYR A 18 -4.22 -4.14 0.88
N VAL A 19 -3.43 -5.22 0.79
CA VAL A 19 -3.55 -6.21 -0.29
C VAL A 19 -4.94 -6.86 -0.22
N LYS A 20 -5.35 -7.36 0.96
CA LYS A 20 -6.65 -8.01 1.13
C LYS A 20 -7.84 -7.07 0.86
N ALA A 21 -7.78 -5.84 1.34
CA ALA A 21 -8.81 -4.83 1.08
C ALA A 21 -8.87 -4.46 -0.39
N SER A 22 -7.75 -4.43 -1.10
CA SER A 22 -7.74 -4.21 -2.55
C SER A 22 -8.39 -5.36 -3.32
N GLU A 23 -8.19 -6.61 -2.90
CA GLU A 23 -8.89 -7.78 -3.44
C GLU A 23 -10.40 -7.67 -3.22
N LEU A 24 -10.84 -7.36 -1.99
CA LEU A 24 -12.27 -7.16 -1.68
C LEU A 24 -12.89 -6.02 -2.51
N CYS A 25 -12.14 -4.95 -2.76
CA CYS A 25 -12.58 -3.86 -3.65
C CYS A 25 -12.78 -4.34 -5.10
N LEU A 26 -11.93 -5.24 -5.57
CA LEU A 26 -12.00 -5.80 -6.91
C LEU A 26 -13.06 -6.88 -7.06
N ASP A 27 -13.36 -7.63 -6.00
CA ASP A 27 -14.43 -8.64 -5.97
C ASP A 27 -15.82 -8.01 -5.82
N PHE A 28 -15.90 -6.84 -5.18
CA PHE A 28 -17.15 -6.10 -5.09
C PHE A 28 -17.72 -5.79 -6.48
N ARG A 29 -19.03 -5.96 -6.63
CA ARG A 29 -19.77 -5.63 -7.85
C ARG A 29 -20.73 -4.49 -7.55
N LYS A 30 -20.53 -3.37 -8.24
CA LYS A 30 -21.45 -2.24 -8.28
C LYS A 30 -22.69 -2.59 -9.10
N VAL A 31 -23.72 -1.75 -9.00
CA VAL A 31 -24.97 -1.88 -9.79
C VAL A 31 -24.70 -1.87 -11.30
N ASP A 32 -23.68 -1.12 -11.75
CA ASP A 32 -23.25 -1.04 -13.14
C ASP A 32 -22.38 -2.22 -13.60
N GLY A 33 -22.17 -3.23 -12.76
CA GLY A 33 -21.30 -4.38 -13.03
C GLY A 33 -19.81 -4.11 -12.80
N GLY A 34 -19.40 -2.86 -12.56
CA GLY A 34 -18.01 -2.51 -12.27
C GLY A 34 -17.58 -2.87 -10.83
N CYS A 35 -16.33 -2.59 -10.49
CA CYS A 35 -15.76 -2.83 -9.16
C CYS A 35 -15.31 -1.54 -8.47
N LEU A 36 -14.84 -1.63 -7.22
CA LEU A 36 -14.25 -0.50 -6.50
C LEU A 36 -12.79 -0.30 -6.92
N GLY A 37 -12.54 -0.12 -8.21
CA GLY A 37 -11.19 0.00 -8.78
C GLY A 37 -10.40 1.20 -8.25
N TYR A 38 -11.10 2.27 -7.87
CA TYR A 38 -10.49 3.48 -7.33
C TYR A 38 -9.79 3.26 -5.98
N PRO A 39 -10.49 2.83 -4.91
CA PRO A 39 -9.83 2.50 -3.64
C PRO A 39 -8.84 1.35 -3.79
N ALA A 40 -9.11 0.34 -4.63
CA ALA A 40 -8.14 -0.73 -4.92
C ALA A 40 -6.81 -0.16 -5.44
N THR A 41 -6.86 0.71 -6.46
CA THR A 41 -5.66 1.33 -7.06
C THR A 41 -4.88 2.15 -6.03
N LEU A 42 -5.58 2.92 -5.19
CA LEU A 42 -4.96 3.71 -4.13
C LEU A 42 -4.22 2.81 -3.12
N LEU A 43 -4.86 1.74 -2.64
CA LEU A 43 -4.27 0.79 -1.70
C LEU A 43 -3.04 0.10 -2.30
N LEU A 44 -3.12 -0.32 -3.56
CA LEU A 44 -1.99 -0.92 -4.28
C LEU A 44 -0.79 0.04 -4.36
N PHE A 45 -1.02 1.33 -4.63
CA PHE A 45 0.05 2.32 -4.58
C PHE A 45 0.56 2.61 -3.18
N CYS A 46 -0.24 2.42 -2.11
CA CYS A 46 0.26 2.44 -0.74
C CYS A 46 1.23 1.27 -0.49
N VAL A 47 0.90 0.07 -0.97
CA VAL A 47 1.77 -1.11 -0.86
C VAL A 47 3.09 -0.88 -1.61
N VAL A 48 3.02 -0.39 -2.86
CA VAL A 48 4.22 -0.03 -3.65
C VAL A 48 5.10 0.99 -2.90
N ASP A 49 4.51 2.06 -2.35
CA ASP A 49 5.28 3.06 -1.58
C ASP A 49 5.95 2.43 -0.35
N ALA A 50 5.24 1.55 0.36
CA ALA A 50 5.74 0.89 1.55
C ALA A 50 6.92 -0.06 1.24
N ILE A 51 6.73 -0.98 0.27
CA ILE A 51 7.80 -1.91 -0.17
C ILE A 51 9.02 -1.10 -0.61
N GLY A 52 8.83 -0.07 -1.43
CA GLY A 52 9.92 0.76 -1.92
C GLY A 52 10.68 1.49 -0.82
N ARG A 53 10.01 1.93 0.25
CA ARG A 53 10.69 2.56 1.40
C ARG A 53 11.56 1.59 2.16
N TYR A 54 11.10 0.35 2.38
CA TYR A 54 11.87 -0.66 3.09
C TYR A 54 13.05 -1.15 2.26
N LEU A 55 12.84 -1.44 0.97
CA LEU A 55 13.93 -1.88 0.09
C LEU A 55 14.97 -0.78 -0.13
N ALA A 56 14.60 0.50 -0.12
CA ALA A 56 15.54 1.62 -0.21
C ALA A 56 16.49 1.76 0.99
N LEU A 57 16.24 1.03 2.09
CA LEU A 57 17.17 0.99 3.23
C LEU A 57 18.46 0.25 2.88
N GLU A 58 18.43 -0.67 1.92
CA GLU A 58 19.60 -1.40 1.47
C GLU A 58 20.12 -0.82 0.15
N LYS A 59 21.36 -0.30 0.17
CA LYS A 59 21.97 0.34 -1.02
C LYS A 59 22.01 -0.58 -2.25
N ARG A 60 22.16 -1.90 -2.05
CA ARG A 60 22.22 -2.90 -3.14
C ARG A 60 20.96 -2.95 -4.00
N ASN A 61 19.82 -2.51 -3.48
CA ASN A 61 18.55 -2.52 -4.21
C ASN A 61 18.42 -1.37 -5.22
N ASN A 62 19.38 -0.43 -5.24
CA ASN A 62 19.46 0.68 -6.20
C ASN A 62 18.19 1.56 -6.29
N ILE A 63 17.40 1.64 -5.22
CA ILE A 63 16.23 2.53 -5.13
C ILE A 63 16.69 3.90 -4.61
N PRO A 64 16.50 5.00 -5.34
CA PRO A 64 16.96 6.31 -4.90
C PRO A 64 16.27 6.76 -3.61
N LYS A 65 17.04 7.37 -2.70
CA LYS A 65 16.52 7.90 -1.43
C LYS A 65 15.38 8.90 -1.70
N GLY A 66 14.26 8.73 -0.99
CA GLY A 66 13.07 9.57 -1.15
C GLY A 66 12.24 9.29 -2.41
N GLN A 67 12.63 8.31 -3.22
CA GLN A 67 11.91 7.91 -4.43
C GLN A 67 11.50 6.42 -4.40
N PRO A 68 10.73 5.99 -3.38
CA PRO A 68 10.35 4.58 -3.19
C PRO A 68 9.61 3.96 -4.38
N PHE A 69 8.93 4.77 -5.19
CA PHE A 69 8.23 4.29 -6.40
C PHE A 69 9.14 3.68 -7.47
N PHE A 70 10.46 3.91 -7.41
CA PHE A 70 11.41 3.21 -8.27
C PHE A 70 11.45 1.70 -8.01
N VAL A 71 10.85 1.23 -6.92
CA VAL A 71 10.60 -0.20 -6.68
C VAL A 71 9.78 -0.87 -7.77
N LEU A 72 9.00 -0.12 -8.56
CA LEU A 72 8.26 -0.68 -9.69
C LEU A 72 9.20 -1.37 -10.71
N ASN A 73 10.45 -0.91 -10.81
CA ASN A 73 11.47 -1.55 -11.64
C ASN A 73 12.38 -2.53 -10.88
N HIS A 74 12.22 -2.66 -9.56
CA HIS A 74 13.01 -3.61 -8.77
C HIS A 74 12.63 -5.05 -9.16
N PRO A 75 13.56 -6.03 -9.13
CA PRO A 75 13.26 -7.41 -9.52
C PRO A 75 12.07 -8.08 -8.82
N CYS A 76 11.68 -7.62 -7.63
CA CYS A 76 10.47 -8.13 -6.95
C CYS A 76 9.16 -7.71 -7.63
N VAL A 77 9.15 -6.62 -8.42
CA VAL A 77 8.00 -6.16 -9.22
C VAL A 77 8.25 -6.41 -10.71
N GLY A 78 9.45 -6.14 -11.21
CA GLY A 78 9.89 -6.55 -12.54
C GLY A 78 9.35 -5.72 -13.71
N LEU A 79 8.91 -4.48 -13.50
CA LEU A 79 8.55 -3.60 -14.62
C LEU A 79 9.79 -2.92 -15.21
N THR A 80 9.62 -2.36 -16.41
CA THR A 80 10.65 -1.56 -17.09
C THR A 80 10.07 -0.21 -17.46
N LEU A 81 9.90 0.65 -16.46
CA LEU A 81 9.34 2.00 -16.59
C LEU A 81 10.45 3.05 -16.65
N THR A 82 10.23 4.14 -17.38
CA THR A 82 11.14 5.30 -17.33
C THR A 82 11.00 6.05 -16.00
N PRO A 83 12.05 6.77 -15.56
CA PRO A 83 11.97 7.63 -14.38
C PRO A 83 10.79 8.61 -14.40
N GLU A 84 10.48 9.15 -15.59
CA GLU A 84 9.38 10.07 -15.82
C GLU A 84 8.03 9.39 -15.64
N GLN A 85 7.84 8.19 -16.19
CA GLN A 85 6.63 7.38 -16.01
C GLN A 85 6.39 7.09 -14.52
N ILE A 86 7.42 6.67 -13.79
CA ILE A 86 7.34 6.38 -12.35
C ILE A 86 6.92 7.64 -11.56
N LYS A 87 7.52 8.79 -11.87
CA LYS A 87 7.17 10.06 -11.23
C LYS A 87 5.71 10.47 -11.52
N ARG A 88 5.23 10.24 -12.75
CA ARG A 88 3.84 10.54 -13.14
C ARG A 88 2.84 9.62 -12.46
N LEU A 89 3.12 8.31 -12.39
CA LEU A 89 2.31 7.35 -11.63
C LEU A 89 2.16 7.77 -10.16
N LYS A 90 3.26 8.13 -9.49
CA LYS A 90 3.23 8.65 -8.12
C LYS A 90 2.37 9.92 -8.01
N ARG A 91 2.60 10.88 -8.90
CA ARG A 91 1.90 12.18 -8.84
C ARG A 91 0.40 12.03 -9.07
N TRP A 92 -0.01 11.26 -10.07
CA TRP A 92 -1.41 11.19 -10.48
C TRP A 92 -2.20 10.18 -9.65
N TYR A 93 -1.63 8.99 -9.41
CA TYR A 93 -2.38 7.91 -8.81
C TYR A 93 -2.12 7.75 -7.30
N ARG A 94 -0.93 8.04 -6.79
CA ARG A 94 -0.75 8.04 -5.32
C ARG A 94 -1.25 9.33 -4.71
N ASN A 95 -0.75 10.47 -5.19
CA ASN A 95 -1.07 11.76 -4.59
C ASN A 95 -2.45 12.25 -5.05
N GLY A 96 -2.74 12.19 -6.36
CA GLY A 96 -4.03 12.62 -6.89
C GLY A 96 -5.20 11.83 -6.30
N LEU A 97 -5.10 10.50 -6.22
CA LEU A 97 -6.18 9.70 -5.63
C LEU A 97 -6.35 9.96 -4.14
N ALA A 98 -5.25 10.05 -3.39
CA ALA A 98 -5.31 10.22 -1.94
C ALA A 98 -5.78 11.61 -1.49
N HIS A 99 -5.34 12.67 -2.18
CA HIS A 99 -5.57 14.04 -1.72
C HIS A 99 -6.76 14.71 -2.39
N ASN A 100 -7.08 14.33 -3.64
CA ASN A 100 -8.06 15.04 -4.43
C ASN A 100 -9.28 14.18 -4.80
N ALA A 101 -9.25 12.88 -4.48
CA ALA A 101 -10.26 11.93 -4.96
C ALA A 101 -10.51 12.05 -6.49
N ALA A 102 -9.46 12.40 -7.26
CA ALA A 102 -9.56 12.67 -8.69
C ALA A 102 -8.55 11.86 -9.52
N LEU A 103 -8.99 11.48 -10.72
CA LEU A 103 -8.14 11.01 -11.81
C LEU A 103 -7.95 12.15 -12.82
N PRO A 104 -6.76 12.31 -13.42
CA PRO A 104 -6.57 13.26 -14.51
C PRO A 104 -7.52 12.95 -15.68
N PRO A 105 -8.06 13.98 -16.37
CA PRO A 105 -8.83 13.78 -17.59
C PRO A 105 -8.06 12.96 -18.63
N GLY A 106 -8.76 12.10 -19.37
CA GLY A 106 -8.15 11.23 -20.38
C GLY A 106 -7.42 10.00 -19.81
N THR A 107 -7.55 9.73 -18.51
CA THR A 107 -7.06 8.51 -17.88
C THR A 107 -8.20 7.60 -17.45
N CYS A 108 -7.95 6.29 -17.35
CA CYS A 108 -8.96 5.33 -16.91
C CYS A 108 -8.40 4.20 -16.05
N LEU A 109 -9.29 3.59 -15.27
CA LEU A 109 -9.08 2.33 -14.59
C LEU A 109 -9.92 1.28 -15.29
N THR A 110 -9.32 0.16 -15.66
CA THR A 110 -10.03 -0.92 -16.35
C THR A 110 -9.84 -2.28 -15.66
N GLY A 111 -10.79 -3.16 -15.92
CA GLY A 111 -10.75 -4.55 -15.52
C GLY A 111 -10.03 -5.47 -16.52
N ASP A 112 -9.58 -4.94 -17.65
CA ASP A 112 -9.01 -5.73 -18.74
C ASP A 112 -7.70 -6.43 -18.35
N ASP A 113 -7.39 -7.50 -19.08
CA ASP A 113 -6.10 -8.20 -18.98
C ASP A 113 -4.99 -7.49 -19.77
N GLY A 114 -3.74 -7.85 -19.44
CA GLY A 114 -2.52 -7.29 -20.06
C GLY A 114 -1.57 -6.63 -19.04
N PRO A 115 -0.56 -5.87 -19.51
CA PRO A 115 0.36 -5.14 -18.65
C PRO A 115 -0.37 -4.18 -17.70
N PRO A 116 0.12 -3.98 -16.46
CA PRO A 116 -0.60 -3.19 -15.45
C PRO A 116 -0.82 -1.73 -15.87
N PHE A 117 0.05 -1.18 -16.71
CA PHE A 117 0.03 0.23 -17.11
C PHE A 117 0.18 0.37 -18.62
N ASP A 118 -0.65 1.21 -19.23
CA ASP A 118 -0.39 1.76 -20.56
C ASP A 118 0.01 3.22 -20.47
N PHE A 119 0.90 3.60 -21.39
CA PHE A 119 1.40 4.96 -21.50
C PHE A 119 1.14 5.51 -22.91
N ALA A 120 0.77 6.79 -22.97
CA ALA A 120 0.76 7.53 -24.23
C ALA A 120 2.18 7.73 -24.77
N ALA A 121 2.30 8.16 -26.03
CA ALA A 121 3.58 8.41 -26.70
C ALA A 121 4.46 9.43 -25.95
N ASN A 122 3.85 10.36 -25.21
CA ASN A 122 4.56 11.34 -24.38
C ASN A 122 4.98 10.80 -23.00
N GLY A 123 4.68 9.54 -22.68
CA GLY A 123 4.96 8.86 -21.42
C GLY A 123 3.91 9.04 -20.33
N ASP A 124 2.75 9.65 -20.61
CA ASP A 124 1.69 9.81 -19.62
C ASP A 124 0.96 8.49 -19.36
N PRO A 125 0.72 8.11 -18.09
CA PRO A 125 -0.08 6.93 -17.79
C PRO A 125 -1.55 7.17 -18.15
N VAL A 126 -2.05 6.45 -19.13
CA VAL A 126 -3.42 6.60 -19.66
C VAL A 126 -4.38 5.55 -19.12
N MET A 127 -3.87 4.37 -18.75
CA MET A 127 -4.69 3.27 -18.28
C MET A 127 -3.98 2.49 -17.18
N ILE A 128 -4.73 2.16 -16.13
CA ILE A 128 -4.32 1.15 -15.14
C ILE A 128 -5.27 -0.03 -15.24
N ARG A 129 -4.71 -1.21 -15.54
CA ARG A 129 -5.42 -2.50 -15.49
C ARG A 129 -5.39 -3.02 -14.07
N VAL A 130 -6.44 -2.77 -13.30
CA VAL A 130 -6.39 -2.87 -11.84
C VAL A 130 -6.21 -4.32 -11.36
N PHE A 131 -6.78 -5.31 -12.06
CA PHE A 131 -6.56 -6.73 -11.74
C PHE A 131 -5.12 -7.17 -12.00
N SER A 132 -4.54 -6.78 -13.14
CA SER A 132 -3.11 -7.04 -13.41
C SER A 132 -2.20 -6.36 -12.40
N PHE A 133 -2.51 -5.11 -12.02
CA PHE A 133 -1.75 -4.40 -11.02
C PHE A 133 -1.87 -5.05 -9.63
N HIS A 134 -3.06 -5.50 -9.24
CA HIS A 134 -3.27 -6.26 -8.01
C HIS A 134 -2.42 -7.53 -7.98
N ARG A 135 -2.51 -8.38 -9.01
CA ARG A 135 -1.73 -9.62 -9.11
C ARG A 135 -0.23 -9.36 -8.95
N LEU A 136 0.27 -8.34 -9.65
CA LEU A 136 1.68 -7.96 -9.61
C LEU A 136 2.13 -7.54 -8.21
N VAL A 137 1.37 -6.66 -7.56
CA VAL A 137 1.71 -6.13 -6.23
C VAL A 137 1.56 -7.21 -5.16
N ALA A 138 0.51 -8.04 -5.25
CA ALA A 138 0.31 -9.16 -4.34
C ALA A 138 1.47 -10.17 -4.42
N GLN A 139 1.91 -10.54 -5.62
CA GLN A 139 3.07 -11.40 -5.83
C GLN A 139 4.37 -10.77 -5.30
N ALA A 140 4.59 -9.49 -5.59
CA ALA A 140 5.76 -8.76 -5.09
C ALA A 140 5.78 -8.71 -3.56
N TRP A 141 4.60 -8.54 -2.94
CA TRP A 141 4.46 -8.56 -1.49
C TRP A 141 4.70 -9.96 -0.93
N GLU A 142 4.06 -11.00 -1.48
CA GLU A 142 4.21 -12.39 -1.04
C GLU A 142 5.67 -12.83 -1.05
N GLY A 143 6.38 -12.57 -2.15
CA GLY A 143 7.79 -12.93 -2.34
C GLY A 143 8.80 -12.08 -1.55
N LEU A 144 8.36 -11.00 -0.90
CA LEU A 144 9.25 -10.16 -0.10
C LEU A 144 9.61 -10.83 1.24
N ASP A 145 10.90 -10.87 1.56
CA ASP A 145 11.36 -11.22 2.92
C ASP A 145 10.84 -10.18 3.93
N LYS A 146 9.90 -10.60 4.78
CA LYS A 146 9.27 -9.74 5.79
C LYS A 146 10.26 -9.30 6.88
N GLY A 147 11.41 -9.98 7.02
CA GLY A 147 12.52 -9.54 7.88
C GLY A 147 13.12 -8.20 7.47
N LEU A 148 12.90 -7.75 6.23
CA LEU A 148 13.34 -6.44 5.73
C LEU A 148 12.44 -5.29 6.18
N ILE A 149 11.28 -5.59 6.76
CA ILE A 149 10.32 -4.59 7.24
C ILE A 149 10.78 -4.07 8.61
N VAL A 150 11.54 -2.96 8.58
CA VAL A 150 12.10 -2.31 9.78
C VAL A 150 11.57 -0.87 9.90
N PRO A 151 10.38 -0.66 10.49
CA PRO A 151 9.69 0.64 10.46
C PRO A 151 10.42 1.74 11.23
N SER A 152 11.20 1.37 12.25
CA SER A 152 12.05 2.31 13.01
C SER A 152 13.10 3.02 12.14
N LYS A 153 13.45 2.46 10.97
CA LYS A 153 14.38 3.08 10.01
C LYS A 153 13.68 3.97 8.98
N VAL A 154 12.36 3.89 8.89
CA VAL A 154 11.54 4.64 7.91
C VAL A 154 10.73 5.74 8.59
N MET A 155 10.32 5.52 9.84
CA MET A 155 9.58 6.49 10.65
C MET A 155 10.55 7.29 11.53
N ASP A 156 10.31 8.60 11.66
CA ASP A 156 11.07 9.44 12.59
C ASP A 156 10.58 9.17 14.01
N THR A 157 11.31 8.35 14.77
CA THR A 157 10.95 7.95 16.14
C THR A 157 10.84 9.14 17.08
N ARG A 158 11.47 10.28 16.78
CA ARG A 158 11.36 11.52 17.55
C ARG A 158 10.02 12.22 17.39
N LYS A 159 9.25 11.86 16.36
CA LYS A 159 7.90 12.39 16.08
C LYS A 159 6.80 11.45 16.54
N MET A 160 7.15 10.37 17.24
CA MET A 160 6.17 9.44 17.78
C MET A 160 5.46 10.06 18.99
N PRO A 161 4.17 9.76 19.21
CA PRO A 161 3.51 10.12 20.45
C PRO A 161 4.30 9.59 21.65
N THR A 162 4.61 10.48 22.60
CA THR A 162 5.30 10.14 23.85
C THR A 162 4.36 9.60 24.93
N VAL A 163 3.05 9.73 24.71
CA VAL A 163 2.00 9.32 25.64
C VAL A 163 1.42 7.97 25.17
N GLY A 164 1.49 6.96 26.03
CA GLY A 164 0.83 5.68 25.80
C GLY A 164 -0.69 5.82 25.92
N PHE A 165 -1.44 5.03 25.16
CA PHE A 165 -2.90 4.98 25.26
C PHE A 165 -3.31 4.12 26.49
N PRO A 166 -3.96 4.67 27.53
CA PRO A 166 -4.43 3.87 28.65
C PRO A 166 -5.63 3.03 28.22
N ALA A 167 -5.42 1.72 28.00
CA ALA A 167 -6.48 0.80 27.62
C ALA A 167 -7.57 0.63 28.71
N SER A 168 -7.31 1.08 29.94
CA SER A 168 -8.17 0.96 31.12
C SER A 168 -9.44 1.81 31.08
N GLY A 169 -9.64 2.68 30.08
CA GLY A 169 -10.84 3.52 29.93
C GLY A 169 -11.77 3.12 28.77
N LEU A 170 -11.49 2.03 28.05
CA LEU A 170 -12.26 1.64 26.88
C LEU A 170 -13.49 0.82 27.27
N THR A 171 -14.68 1.35 26.96
CA THR A 171 -15.97 0.63 27.08
C THR A 171 -16.36 -0.11 25.81
N GLY A 172 -15.70 0.18 24.68
CA GLY A 172 -15.85 -0.55 23.42
C GLY A 172 -14.77 -1.61 23.26
N SER A 173 -15.12 -2.74 22.63
CA SER A 173 -14.16 -3.79 22.32
C SER A 173 -13.03 -3.25 21.45
N VAL A 174 -11.79 -3.37 21.93
CA VAL A 174 -10.61 -3.14 21.09
C VAL A 174 -10.62 -4.21 20.02
N ILE A 175 -10.92 -3.81 18.78
CA ILE A 175 -10.82 -4.69 17.62
C ILE A 175 -9.33 -4.96 17.44
N ALA A 176 -8.81 -6.15 17.74
CA ALA A 176 -7.41 -6.46 17.42
C ALA A 176 -7.18 -6.24 15.93
N ALA A 177 -5.93 -5.98 15.54
CA ALA A 177 -5.53 -5.92 14.14
C ALA A 177 -5.94 -7.19 13.37
N SER A 178 -5.84 -8.35 14.04
CA SER A 178 -6.28 -9.65 13.52
C SER A 178 -7.80 -9.86 13.43
N GLY A 179 -8.62 -8.85 13.76
CA GLY A 179 -10.09 -8.96 13.79
C GLY A 179 -10.65 -9.72 15.00
N CYS A 180 -9.82 -10.28 15.88
CA CYS A 180 -10.26 -10.93 17.11
C CYS A 180 -10.59 -9.91 18.22
N LEU A 181 -11.63 -10.18 19.00
CA LEU A 181 -11.90 -9.45 20.24
C LEU A 181 -10.74 -9.69 21.22
N VAL A 182 -10.06 -8.63 21.66
CA VAL A 182 -9.12 -8.73 22.78
C VAL A 182 -9.95 -8.82 24.07
N PRO A 183 -9.90 -9.91 24.85
CA PRO A 183 -10.59 -9.97 26.13
C PRO A 183 -10.05 -8.88 27.05
N ALA A 184 -10.93 -8.16 27.73
CA ALA A 184 -10.53 -7.21 28.76
C ALA A 184 -9.80 -7.98 29.88
N THR A 185 -8.51 -7.74 30.04
CA THR A 185 -7.76 -8.32 31.16
C THR A 185 -8.22 -7.65 32.45
N ILE A 186 -9.09 -8.32 33.21
CA ILE A 186 -9.45 -7.91 34.56
C ILE A 186 -8.21 -8.12 35.43
N GLN A 187 -7.54 -7.03 35.83
CA GLN A 187 -6.58 -7.09 36.92
C GLN A 187 -7.36 -7.41 38.21
N LYS A 188 -7.16 -8.62 38.75
CA LYS A 188 -7.57 -8.92 40.12
C LYS A 188 -6.69 -8.11 41.07
N LEU A 189 -7.34 -7.31 41.92
CA LEU A 189 -6.75 -6.62 43.07
C LEU A 189 -6.14 -7.62 44.05
#